data_AF-A0A258HUA1-F1
#
_entry.id   AF-A0A258HUA1-F1
#
_cell.length_a   1.000
_cell.length_b   1.000
_cell.length_c   1.000
_cell.angle_alpha   90.00
_cell.angle_beta   90.00
_cell.angle_gamma   90.00
#
_symmetry.space_group_name_H-M   'P 1'
#
loop_
_entity.id
_entity.type
_entity.pdbx_description
1 polymer ?
#
loop_
_entity_poly.entity_id
_entity_poly.type
_entity_poly.pdbx_seq_one_letter_code
_entity_poly.pdbx_strand_id
1 'polypeptide(L)' 'MTKRATQRPQPFKKPAHWDNAPVPAPQDARPTEDPQGLSPTRYGDWVKDGIAVDF' A
#
# COMPACT_ATOMS: atom_id res chain seq x y z
N MET A 1 49.71 10.24 18.17
CA MET A 1 48.34 9.77 17.87
C MET A 1 48.41 8.81 16.69
N THR A 2 47.95 7.57 16.84
CA THR A 2 47.96 6.56 15.76
C THR A 2 46.85 6.84 14.75
N LYS A 3 47.18 6.82 13.45
CA LYS A 3 46.22 7.04 12.36
C LYS A 3 45.29 5.83 12.25
N ARG A 4 43.98 6.05 12.19
CA ARG A 4 43.00 4.97 12.01
C ARG A 4 43.14 4.36 10.61
N ALA A 5 42.99 3.05 10.51
CA ALA A 5 43.04 2.32 9.25
C ALA A 5 41.87 2.63 8.31
N THR A 6 40.74 3.11 8.84
CA THR A 6 39.52 3.43 8.08
C THR A 6 39.09 4.88 8.28
N GLN A 7 38.50 5.45 7.23
CA GLN A 7 37.89 6.78 7.19
C GLN A 7 36.37 6.62 7.11
N ARG A 8 35.61 7.50 7.78
CA ARG A 8 34.15 7.56 7.59
C ARG A 8 33.86 8.00 6.15
N PRO A 9 32.97 7.31 5.42
CA PRO A 9 32.55 7.74 4.08
C PRO A 9 31.80 9.08 4.13
N GLN A 10 31.69 9.72 2.98
CA GLN A 10 30.95 10.99 2.88
C GLN A 10 29.47 10.79 3.23
N PRO A 11 28.81 11.83 3.78
CA PRO A 11 27.37 11.80 4.01
C PRO A 11 26.59 11.57 2.72
N PHE A 12 25.54 10.77 2.81
CA PHE A 12 24.60 10.60 1.70
C PHE A 12 23.86 11.92 1.42
N LYS A 13 23.84 12.35 0.15
CA LYS A 13 23.07 13.51 -0.31
C LYS A 13 21.78 13.04 -0.95
N LYS A 14 20.66 13.25 -0.26
CA LYS A 14 19.31 12.93 -0.74
C LYS A 14 18.96 13.73 -2.01
N PRO A 15 18.38 13.12 -3.06
CA PRO A 15 17.86 13.85 -4.22
C PRO A 15 16.75 14.84 -3.84
N ALA A 16 16.65 15.95 -4.58
CA ALA A 16 15.70 17.03 -4.28
C ALA A 16 14.21 16.61 -4.36
N HIS A 17 13.90 15.58 -5.16
CA HIS A 17 12.53 15.08 -5.34
C HIS A 17 12.11 14.02 -4.32
N TRP A 18 13.03 13.60 -3.43
CA TRP A 18 12.66 12.64 -2.39
C TRP A 18 12.07 13.39 -1.19
N ASP A 19 10.89 12.98 -0.76
CA ASP A 19 10.26 13.43 0.47
C ASP A 19 10.31 12.31 1.53
N ASN A 20 10.32 12.66 2.80
CA ASN A 20 10.14 11.72 3.92
C ASN A 20 8.73 11.84 4.52
N ALA A 21 7.89 12.71 3.97
CA ALA A 21 6.50 12.81 4.38
C ALA A 21 5.81 11.43 4.33
N PRO A 22 4.92 11.14 5.30
CA PRO A 22 4.14 9.91 5.25
C PRO A 22 3.29 9.88 3.97
N VAL A 23 3.02 8.67 3.49
CA VAL A 23 2.08 8.49 2.39
C VAL A 23 0.70 9.04 2.80
N PRO A 24 -0.12 9.50 1.82
CA PRO A 24 -1.48 9.93 2.11
C PRO A 24 -2.27 8.86 2.84
N ALA A 25 -3.24 9.29 3.65
CA ALA A 25 -4.18 8.38 4.28
C ALA A 25 -4.93 7.55 3.22
N PRO A 26 -5.27 6.28 3.52
CA PRO A 26 -6.10 5.48 2.65
C PRO A 26 -7.44 6.19 2.40
N GLN A 27 -7.92 6.11 1.17
CA GLN A 27 -9.24 6.59 0.79
C GLN A 27 -10.22 5.42 0.87
N ASP A 28 -11.49 5.73 1.14
CA ASP A 28 -12.55 4.72 1.05
C ASP A 28 -12.59 4.11 -0.34
N ALA A 29 -12.81 2.80 -0.40
CA ALA A 29 -13.03 2.10 -1.65
C ALA A 29 -14.28 2.68 -2.32
N ARG A 30 -14.14 3.15 -3.56
CA ARG A 30 -15.30 3.56 -4.36
C ARG A 30 -16.03 2.29 -4.80
N PRO A 31 -17.36 2.19 -4.62
CA PRO A 31 -18.13 1.12 -5.21
C PRO A 31 -17.90 1.14 -6.72
N THR A 32 -17.39 0.04 -7.27
CA THR A 32 -17.29 -0.18 -8.71
C THR A 32 -18.07 -1.43 -9.04
N GLU A 33 -18.83 -1.41 -10.12
CA GLU A 33 -19.47 -2.61 -10.65
C GLU A 33 -18.37 -3.61 -11.06
N ASP A 34 -18.52 -4.86 -10.67
CA ASP A 34 -17.66 -5.94 -11.16
C ASP A 34 -17.94 -6.11 -12.66
N PRO A 35 -16.96 -5.86 -13.55
CA PRO A 35 -17.20 -5.95 -14.99
C PRO A 35 -17.50 -7.39 -15.45
N GLN A 36 -17.20 -8.40 -14.63
CA GLN A 36 -17.55 -9.80 -14.87
C GLN A 36 -18.88 -10.21 -14.19
N GLY A 37 -19.51 -9.30 -13.43
CA GLY A 37 -20.72 -9.57 -12.67
C GLY A 37 -20.52 -10.63 -11.58
N LEU A 38 -21.62 -11.03 -10.94
CA LEU A 38 -21.57 -12.10 -9.94
C LEU A 38 -21.29 -13.44 -10.64
N SER A 39 -20.08 -13.98 -10.45
CA SER A 39 -19.72 -15.30 -10.96
C SER A 39 -20.58 -16.37 -10.28
N PRO A 40 -21.23 -17.27 -11.03
CA PRO A 40 -22.03 -18.35 -10.45
C PRO A 40 -21.18 -19.29 -9.58
N THR A 41 -19.85 -19.35 -9.74
CA THR A 41 -19.00 -20.14 -8.86
C THR A 41 -18.89 -19.60 -7.41
N ARG A 42 -19.45 -18.41 -7.14
CA ARG A 42 -19.63 -17.85 -5.79
C ARG A 42 -21.05 -18.09 -5.24
N TYR A 43 -21.59 -19.29 -5.40
CA TYR A 43 -22.78 -19.70 -4.63
C TYR A 43 -22.39 -19.80 -3.15
N GLY A 44 -22.47 -18.66 -2.45
CA GLY A 44 -22.04 -18.52 -1.05
C GLY A 44 -21.92 -17.05 -0.67
N ASP A 45 -21.39 -16.21 -1.56
CA ASP A 45 -21.15 -14.79 -1.27
C ASP A 45 -22.39 -13.97 -1.64
N TRP A 46 -23.33 -13.78 -0.71
CA TRP A 46 -24.37 -12.77 -0.89
C TRP A 46 -23.96 -11.45 -0.24
N VAL A 47 -24.44 -10.33 -0.79
CA VAL A 47 -24.21 -9.01 -0.20
C VAL A 47 -25.53 -8.49 0.37
N LYS A 48 -25.53 -8.16 1.67
CA LYS A 48 -26.63 -7.48 2.34
C LYS A 48 -26.10 -6.21 3.00
N ASP A 49 -26.71 -5.07 2.69
CA ASP A 49 -26.33 -3.75 3.23
C ASP A 49 -24.83 -3.41 3.04
N GLY A 50 -24.25 -3.85 1.91
CA GLY A 50 -22.83 -3.64 1.59
C GLY A 50 -21.85 -4.57 2.32
N ILE A 51 -22.35 -5.52 3.11
CA ILE A 51 -21.55 -6.53 3.82
C ILE A 51 -21.64 -7.85 3.05
N ALA A 52 -20.48 -8.43 2.74
CA ALA A 52 -20.39 -9.78 2.21
C ALA A 52 -20.71 -10.79 3.32
N VAL A 53 -21.62 -11.71 3.03
CA VAL A 53 -22.09 -12.75 3.92
C VAL A 53 -21.94 -14.10 3.22
N ASP A 54 -21.33 -15.06 3.90
CA ASP A 54 -21.17 -16.45 3.49
C ASP A 54 -21.86 -17.42 4.47
N PHE A 55 -22.03 -18.68 4.04
CA PHE A 55 -22.46 -19.82 4.88
C PHE A 55 -21.25 -20.68 5.27
#